data_AF-A0A0C4ENH3-F1
#
_entry.id   AF-A0A0C4ENH3-F1
#
_cell.length_a   1.000
_cell.length_b   1.000
_cell.length_c   1.000
_cell.angle_alpha   90.00
_cell.angle_beta   90.00
_cell.angle_gamma   90.00
#
_symmetry.space_group_name_H-M   'P 1'
#
loop_
_entity.id
_entity.type
_entity.pdbx_description
1 polymer ?
#
loop_
_entity_poly.entity_id
_entity_poly.type
_entity_poly.pdbx_seq_one_letter_code
_entity_poly.pdbx_strand_id
1 'polypeptide(L)'
;MPPGGTEPDPCDWDFQAYHSTYNDATDYRPVANMVILPVRSKIRGPAPPLANPSDMDIVDEALDLFKSNCLFRNFEIKGFADRVLIYLILFISDCLNRISQLKPHQNNKNEASKQLLTYSLDNFYLPGEPGFPMNGIYAPPKDKFEAG
;
A
#
# COMPACT_ATOMS: atom_id res chain seq x y z
N MET A 1 -36.08 21.68 32.02
CA MET A 1 -34.65 21.97 31.79
C MET A 1 -34.01 20.70 31.27
N PRO A 2 -33.65 20.61 29.98
CA PRO A 2 -32.86 19.49 29.50
C PRO A 2 -31.38 19.71 29.84
N PRO A 3 -30.64 18.68 30.26
CA PRO A 3 -29.18 18.75 30.38
C PRO A 3 -28.58 18.79 28.98
N GLY A 4 -27.60 19.67 28.78
CA GLY A 4 -26.94 19.91 27.50
C GLY A 4 -26.29 18.64 26.96
N GLY A 5 -26.83 18.15 25.85
CA GLY A 5 -26.10 17.32 24.91
C GLY A 5 -25.24 18.25 24.06
N THR A 6 -23.92 18.11 24.19
CA THR A 6 -22.95 18.73 23.30
C THR A 6 -23.26 18.30 21.87
N GLU A 7 -23.76 19.22 21.03
CA GLU A 7 -23.73 19.06 19.59
C GLU A 7 -22.28 18.79 19.17
N PRO A 8 -21.99 17.77 18.34
CA PRO A 8 -20.65 17.58 17.82
C PRO A 8 -20.28 18.82 16.99
N ASP A 9 -19.12 19.42 17.27
CA ASP A 9 -18.64 20.62 16.60
C ASP A 9 -18.61 20.38 15.07
N PRO A 10 -19.19 21.26 14.23
CA PRO A 10 -19.41 20.98 12.80
C PRO A 10 -18.14 21.08 11.93
N CYS A 11 -16.95 21.09 12.53
CA CYS A 11 -15.68 21.43 11.88
C CYS A 11 -14.50 20.52 12.27
N ASP A 12 -14.75 19.27 12.67
CA ASP A 12 -13.72 18.22 12.56
C ASP A 12 -13.67 17.70 11.12
N TRP A 13 -13.22 18.56 10.20
CA TRP A 13 -12.66 18.08 8.94
C TRP A 13 -11.25 17.54 9.25
N ASP A 14 -11.15 16.45 10.01
CA ASP A 14 -9.86 15.84 10.30
C ASP A 14 -9.20 15.45 8.96
N PHE A 15 -8.26 16.27 8.48
CA PHE A 15 -7.41 16.01 7.31
C PHE A 15 -6.38 14.93 7.70
N GLN A 16 -6.87 13.76 8.07
CA GLN A 16 -6.06 12.62 8.42
C GLN A 16 -5.97 11.67 7.21
N ALA A 17 -4.82 11.00 7.10
CA ALA A 17 -4.64 9.98 6.09
C ALA A 17 -5.55 8.78 6.38
N TYR A 18 -6.06 8.16 5.32
CA TYR A 18 -6.91 6.99 5.43
C TYR A 18 -6.07 5.73 5.68
N HIS A 19 -6.42 4.98 6.72
CA HIS A 19 -5.75 3.75 7.12
C HIS A 19 -6.39 2.52 6.47
N SER A 20 -5.64 1.43 6.40
CA SER A 20 -6.16 0.16 5.88
C SER A 20 -7.18 -0.46 6.84
N THR A 21 -8.29 -0.95 6.29
CA THR A 21 -9.30 -1.73 7.01
C THR A 21 -8.77 -3.08 7.50
N TYR A 22 -7.67 -3.57 6.92
CA TYR A 22 -6.99 -4.79 7.35
C TYR A 22 -6.19 -4.67 8.65
N ASN A 23 -6.08 -3.47 9.24
CA ASN A 23 -5.42 -3.33 10.54
C ASN A 23 -6.16 -4.07 11.67
N ASP A 24 -7.49 -4.22 11.56
CA ASP A 24 -8.30 -4.95 12.53
C ASP A 24 -8.30 -6.47 12.30
N ALA A 25 -7.78 -6.92 11.16
CA ALA A 25 -7.75 -8.33 10.81
C ALA A 25 -6.58 -9.05 11.50
N THR A 26 -6.91 -9.98 12.39
CA THR A 26 -5.93 -10.74 13.18
C THR A 26 -5.55 -12.09 12.56
N ASP A 27 -6.23 -12.49 11.49
CA ASP A 27 -6.06 -13.78 10.83
C ASP A 27 -4.82 -13.84 9.91
N TYR A 28 -4.18 -12.70 9.66
CA TYR A 28 -3.09 -12.59 8.70
C TYR A 28 -1.72 -12.62 9.39
N ARG A 29 -0.79 -13.37 8.78
CA ARG A 29 0.56 -13.56 9.34
C ARG A 29 1.39 -12.28 9.20
N PRO A 30 1.92 -11.72 10.31
CA PRO A 30 2.89 -10.64 10.23
C PRO A 30 4.27 -11.17 9.81
N VAL A 31 4.99 -10.38 9.01
CA VAL A 31 6.35 -10.66 8.53
C VAL A 31 7.15 -9.36 8.53
N ALA A 32 8.32 -9.34 9.17
CA ALA A 32 9.22 -8.18 9.16
C ALA A 32 8.54 -6.82 9.49
N ASN A 33 7.57 -6.83 10.43
CA ASN A 33 6.69 -5.69 10.80
C ASN A 33 5.65 -5.24 9.76
N MET A 34 5.54 -5.94 8.64
CA MET A 34 4.40 -5.87 7.73
C MET A 34 3.46 -7.06 7.96
N VAL A 35 2.43 -7.19 7.13
CA VAL A 35 1.48 -8.31 7.15
C VAL A 35 1.27 -8.84 5.74
N ILE A 36 1.19 -10.16 5.59
CA ILE A 36 0.88 -10.78 4.30
C ILE A 36 -0.63 -10.81 4.12
N LEU A 37 -1.13 -9.95 3.25
CA LEU A 37 -2.55 -9.81 2.95
C LEU A 37 -2.92 -10.57 1.67
N PRO A 38 -4.18 -11.03 1.55
CA PRO A 38 -4.65 -11.72 0.37
C PRO A 38 -4.73 -10.75 -0.81
N VAL A 39 -4.35 -11.23 -2.00
CA VAL A 39 -4.34 -10.41 -3.22
C VAL A 39 -4.94 -11.19 -4.38
N ARG A 40 -5.72 -10.52 -5.22
CA ARG A 40 -6.32 -11.11 -6.41
C ARG A 40 -5.31 -11.17 -7.54
N SER A 41 -4.40 -12.14 -7.48
CA SER A 41 -3.37 -12.33 -8.50
C SER A 41 -3.42 -13.70 -9.17
N LYS A 42 -3.06 -13.73 -10.46
CA LYS A 42 -2.77 -14.98 -11.20
C LYS A 42 -1.30 -15.39 -11.07
N ILE A 43 -0.49 -14.55 -10.42
CA ILE A 43 0.95 -14.73 -10.24
C ILE A 43 1.15 -15.55 -8.96
N ARG A 44 2.07 -16.52 -9.00
CA ARG A 44 2.44 -17.30 -7.81
C ARG A 44 3.18 -16.40 -6.82
N GLY A 45 2.82 -16.47 -5.55
CA GLY A 45 3.47 -15.70 -4.49
C GLY A 45 3.11 -16.21 -3.09
N PRO A 46 3.73 -15.65 -2.05
CA PRO A 46 3.49 -16.04 -0.65
C PRO A 46 2.14 -15.54 -0.12
N ALA A 47 1.45 -14.67 -0.85
CA ALA A 47 0.16 -14.13 -0.47
C ALA A 47 -0.96 -15.20 -0.58
N PRO A 48 -1.85 -15.30 0.43
CA PRO A 48 -2.98 -16.20 0.37
C PRO A 48 -3.96 -15.76 -0.73
N PRO A 49 -4.66 -16.71 -1.39
CA PRO A 49 -5.76 -16.34 -2.27
C PRO A 49 -6.90 -15.71 -1.46
N LEU A 50 -7.65 -14.79 -2.09
CA LEU A 50 -8.89 -14.29 -1.50
C LEU A 50 -9.90 -15.41 -1.32
N ALA A 51 -10.63 -15.37 -0.21
CA ALA A 51 -11.72 -16.31 0.06
C ALA A 51 -12.83 -16.20 -1.00
N ASN A 52 -13.19 -14.96 -1.37
CA ASN A 52 -14.06 -14.70 -2.52
C ASN A 52 -13.34 -13.80 -3.53
N PRO A 53 -13.29 -14.16 -4.83
CA PRO A 53 -12.67 -13.34 -5.87
C PRO A 53 -13.32 -11.98 -6.14
N SER A 54 -14.52 -11.77 -5.60
CA SER A 54 -15.28 -10.51 -5.70
C SER A 54 -15.01 -9.55 -4.56
N ASP A 55 -14.36 -10.01 -3.49
CA ASP A 55 -14.01 -9.14 -2.36
C ASP A 55 -12.88 -8.20 -2.78
N MET A 56 -12.88 -7.00 -2.21
CA MET A 56 -11.78 -6.04 -2.40
C MET A 56 -10.52 -6.59 -1.76
N ASP A 57 -9.39 -6.42 -2.43
CA ASP A 57 -8.07 -6.73 -1.89
C ASP A 57 -7.31 -5.48 -1.44
N ILE A 58 -6.15 -5.67 -0.83
CA ILE A 58 -5.30 -4.56 -0.37
C ILE A 58 -4.81 -3.66 -1.52
N VAL A 59 -4.74 -4.17 -2.76
CA VAL A 59 -4.31 -3.39 -3.92
C VAL A 59 -5.45 -2.50 -4.40
N ASP A 60 -6.67 -3.04 -4.44
CA ASP A 60 -7.90 -2.28 -4.74
C ASP A 60 -8.09 -1.17 -3.68
N GLU A 61 -7.93 -1.50 -2.39
CA GLU A 61 -7.96 -0.52 -1.30
C GLU A 61 -6.86 0.54 -1.47
N ALA A 62 -5.63 0.16 -1.79
CA ALA A 62 -4.54 1.10 -2.02
C ALA A 62 -4.80 2.04 -3.19
N LEU A 63 -5.40 1.56 -4.28
CA LEU A 63 -5.75 2.39 -5.45
C LEU A 63 -6.86 3.40 -5.13
N ASP A 64 -7.86 2.99 -4.35
CA ASP A 64 -8.95 3.88 -3.93
C ASP A 64 -8.44 4.96 -2.96
N LEU A 65 -7.62 4.54 -1.99
CA LEU A 65 -7.03 5.45 -1.00
C LEU A 65 -5.90 6.31 -1.58
N PHE A 66 -5.27 5.89 -2.68
CA PHE A 66 -4.15 6.61 -3.30
C PHE A 66 -4.47 8.07 -3.58
N LYS A 67 -5.66 8.38 -4.13
CA LYS A 67 -6.03 9.75 -4.52
C LYS A 67 -6.07 10.72 -3.35
N SER A 68 -6.49 10.22 -2.18
CA SER A 68 -6.53 11.02 -0.95
C SER A 68 -5.17 11.02 -0.26
N ASN A 69 -4.54 9.85 -0.15
CA ASN A 69 -3.33 9.66 0.65
C ASN A 69 -2.05 10.22 -0.02
N CYS A 70 -2.00 10.33 -1.35
CA CYS A 70 -0.81 10.85 -2.04
C CYS A 70 -0.56 12.36 -1.80
N LEU A 71 -1.55 13.08 -1.28
CA LEU A 71 -1.44 14.50 -0.92
C LEU A 71 -0.84 14.72 0.48
N PHE A 72 -0.87 13.70 1.33
CA PHE A 72 -0.39 13.80 2.71
C PHE A 72 1.09 13.48 2.79
N ARG A 73 1.85 14.38 3.43
CA ARG A 73 3.29 14.16 3.70
C ARG A 73 3.54 13.33 4.96
N ASN A 74 2.59 13.35 5.89
CA ASN A 74 2.67 12.65 7.16
C ASN A 74 1.59 11.57 7.17
N PHE A 75 2.00 10.34 7.48
CA PHE A 75 1.10 9.21 7.67
C PHE A 75 1.42 8.59 9.02
N GLU A 76 0.45 8.59 9.95
CA GLU A 76 0.60 7.90 11.22
C GLU A 76 0.41 6.40 11.00
N ILE A 77 1.30 5.56 11.52
CA ILE A 77 1.22 4.11 11.29
C ILE A 77 0.50 3.49 12.49
N LYS A 78 -0.75 3.05 12.29
CA LYS A 78 -1.57 2.44 13.34
C LYS A 78 -1.40 0.92 13.41
N GLY A 79 -1.10 0.26 12.28
CA GLY A 79 -0.91 -1.18 12.25
C GLY A 79 0.06 -1.69 11.19
N PHE A 80 0.12 -3.02 11.06
CA PHE A 80 0.98 -3.67 10.07
C PHE A 80 0.45 -3.51 8.65
N ALA A 81 -0.88 -3.44 8.46
CA ALA A 81 -1.48 -3.27 7.13
C ALA A 81 -1.22 -1.86 6.58
N ASP A 82 -1.16 -0.84 7.43
CA ASP A 82 -0.76 0.51 7.03
C ASP A 82 0.63 0.55 6.38
N ARG A 83 1.58 -0.23 6.88
CA ARG A 83 2.91 -0.31 6.27
C ARG A 83 2.84 -0.89 4.86
N VAL A 84 2.00 -1.91 4.65
CA VAL A 84 1.74 -2.46 3.31
C VAL A 84 1.08 -1.41 2.42
N LEU A 85 0.09 -0.68 2.94
CA LEU A 85 -0.62 0.38 2.23
C LEU A 85 0.34 1.50 1.77
N ILE A 86 1.22 1.97 2.66
CA ILE A 86 2.22 2.99 2.32
C ILE A 86 3.14 2.49 1.21
N TYR A 87 3.63 1.24 1.32
CA TYR A 87 4.47 0.64 0.28
C TYR A 87 3.76 0.60 -1.08
N LEU A 88 2.49 0.20 -1.10
CA LEU A 88 1.67 0.19 -2.32
C LEU A 88 1.44 1.60 -2.88
N ILE A 89 1.19 2.60 -2.03
CA ILE A 89 1.02 4.00 -2.47
C ILE A 89 2.30 4.52 -3.14
N LEU A 90 3.46 4.29 -2.53
CA LEU A 90 4.75 4.66 -3.13
C LEU A 90 4.98 3.94 -4.47
N PHE A 91 4.65 2.66 -4.52
CA PHE A 91 4.77 1.87 -5.74
C PHE A 91 3.85 2.40 -6.86
N ILE A 92 2.61 2.78 -6.53
CA ILE A 92 1.67 3.41 -7.47
C ILE A 92 2.23 4.74 -7.97
N SER A 93 2.77 5.59 -7.08
CA SER A 93 3.43 6.84 -7.47
C SER A 93 4.58 6.60 -8.45
N ASP A 94 5.44 5.62 -8.21
CA ASP A 94 6.55 5.29 -9.11
C ASP A 94 6.06 4.74 -10.45
N CYS A 95 5.03 3.90 -10.44
CA CYS A 95 4.38 3.43 -11.67
C CYS A 95 3.87 4.61 -12.51
N LEU A 96 3.16 5.56 -11.89
CA LEU A 96 2.64 6.74 -12.56
C LEU A 96 3.76 7.67 -13.06
N ASN A 97 4.82 7.85 -12.27
CA ASN A 97 5.99 8.66 -12.66
C ASN A 97 6.72 8.06 -13.87
N ARG A 98 6.76 6.74 -14.00
CA ARG A 98 7.35 6.09 -15.18
C ARG A 98 6.46 6.21 -16.40
N ILE A 99 5.14 6.02 -16.23
CA ILE A 99 4.17 6.20 -17.31
C ILE A 99 4.19 7.66 -17.81
N SER A 100 4.33 8.64 -16.90
CA SER A 100 4.38 10.06 -17.28
C SER A 100 5.63 10.45 -18.07
N GLN A 101 6.71 9.66 -17.96
CA GLN A 101 7.93 9.83 -18.77
C GLN A 101 7.81 9.25 -20.18
N LEU A 102 6.74 8.52 -20.50
CA LEU A 102 6.49 8.04 -21.85
C LEU A 102 6.30 9.23 -22.79
N LYS A 103 7.01 9.19 -23.93
CA LYS A 103 6.90 10.24 -24.95
C LYS A 103 5.46 10.27 -25.49
N PRO A 104 4.96 11.42 -25.97
CA PRO A 104 3.59 11.53 -26.50
C PRO A 104 3.25 10.50 -27.59
N HIS A 105 4.21 10.15 -28.46
CA HIS A 105 4.06 9.11 -29.49
C HIS A 105 4.02 7.68 -28.92
N GLN A 106 4.49 7.48 -27.69
CA GLN A 106 4.55 6.19 -26.98
C GLN A 106 3.48 6.10 -25.88
N ASN A 107 2.61 7.09 -25.73
CA ASN A 107 1.53 7.12 -24.76
C ASN A 107 0.36 6.21 -25.20
N ASN A 108 0.63 4.92 -25.28
CA ASN A 108 -0.35 3.87 -25.56
C ASN A 108 -0.32 2.85 -24.43
N LYS A 109 -1.48 2.28 -24.11
CA LYS A 109 -1.68 1.27 -23.06
C LYS A 109 -0.68 0.11 -23.17
N ASN A 110 -0.39 -0.35 -24.38
CA ASN A 110 0.51 -1.49 -24.59
C ASN A 110 1.96 -1.19 -24.18
N GLU A 111 2.47 0.01 -24.47
CA GLU A 111 3.84 0.39 -24.07
C GLU A 111 3.92 0.66 -22.57
N ALA A 112 2.89 1.28 -21.99
CA ALA A 112 2.78 1.42 -20.55
C ALA A 112 2.77 0.06 -19.84
N SER A 113 1.97 -0.91 -20.33
CA SER A 113 1.96 -2.26 -19.76
C SER A 113 3.30 -2.97 -19.85
N LYS A 114 4.04 -2.82 -20.96
CA LYS A 114 5.39 -3.40 -21.08
C LYS A 114 6.35 -2.78 -20.07
N GLN A 115 6.38 -1.45 -19.96
CA GLN A 115 7.26 -0.77 -19.01
C GLN A 115 6.96 -1.14 -17.56
N LEU A 116 5.68 -1.19 -17.18
CA LEU A 116 5.28 -1.61 -15.83
C LEU A 116 5.62 -3.08 -15.56
N LEU A 117 5.47 -3.96 -16.56
CA LEU A 117 5.86 -5.36 -16.43
C LEU A 117 7.37 -5.49 -16.22
N THR A 118 8.18 -4.76 -17.00
CA THR A 118 9.64 -4.72 -16.78
C THR A 118 9.97 -4.18 -15.40
N TYR A 119 9.28 -3.13 -14.94
CA TYR A 119 9.51 -2.55 -13.62
C TYR A 119 9.16 -3.53 -12.51
N SER A 120 8.06 -4.28 -12.63
CA SER A 120 7.67 -5.30 -11.64
C SER A 120 8.68 -6.45 -11.48
N LEU A 121 9.56 -6.65 -12.47
CA LEU A 121 10.63 -7.64 -12.45
C LEU A 121 11.99 -7.04 -12.03
N ASP A 122 12.06 -5.72 -11.88
CA ASP A 122 13.28 -5.04 -11.48
C ASP A 122 13.59 -5.30 -10.01
N ASN A 123 14.85 -5.13 -9.61
CA ASN A 123 15.24 -5.33 -8.21
C ASN A 123 14.77 -4.13 -7.38
N PHE A 124 13.81 -4.39 -6.50
CA PHE A 124 13.37 -3.42 -5.50
C PHE A 124 14.26 -3.52 -4.26
N TYR A 125 14.61 -2.36 -3.69
CA TYR A 125 15.27 -2.34 -2.40
C TYR A 125 14.31 -2.87 -1.33
N LEU A 126 14.74 -3.90 -0.60
CA LEU A 126 13.95 -4.47 0.47
C LEU A 126 14.23 -3.77 1.81
N PRO A 127 13.28 -3.78 2.76
CA PRO A 127 13.55 -3.37 4.13
C PRO A 127 14.81 -4.04 4.70
N GLY A 128 15.77 -3.23 5.15
CA GLY A 128 17.08 -3.69 5.61
C GLY A 128 18.23 -3.54 4.60
N GLU A 129 17.95 -3.23 3.33
CA GLU A 129 18.99 -2.99 2.34
C GLU A 129 19.49 -1.53 2.35
N PRO A 130 20.77 -1.29 2.01
CA PRO A 130 21.39 0.05 2.05
C PRO A 130 20.85 1.05 1.00
N GLY A 131 19.76 0.73 0.29
CA GLY A 131 19.06 1.64 -0.62
C GLY A 131 17.59 1.89 -0.28
N PHE A 132 17.04 1.25 0.76
CA PHE A 132 15.62 1.38 1.09
C PHE A 132 15.34 2.69 1.86
N PRO A 133 14.50 3.59 1.32
CA PRO A 133 14.33 4.95 1.85
C PRO A 133 13.66 5.00 3.24
N MET A 134 13.04 3.90 3.70
CA MET A 134 12.23 3.88 4.92
C MET A 134 12.71 2.86 5.97
N ASN A 135 14.03 2.63 6.08
CA ASN A 135 14.60 1.70 7.06
C ASN A 135 14.27 2.03 8.53
N GLY A 136 13.83 3.25 8.85
CA GLY A 136 13.35 3.61 10.20
C GLY A 136 11.94 3.12 10.53
N ILE A 137 11.15 2.73 9.52
CA ILE A 137 9.73 2.37 9.65
C ILE A 137 9.53 0.86 9.43
N TYR A 138 10.33 0.28 8.55
CA TYR A 138 10.23 -1.14 8.18
C TYR A 138 11.37 -1.93 8.81
N ALA A 139 11.04 -3.08 9.39
CA ALA A 139 12.03 -3.93 10.03
C ALA A 139 12.69 -4.81 8.96
N PRO A 140 13.98 -5.11 9.09
CA PRO A 140 14.61 -6.13 8.26
C PRO A 140 13.95 -7.50 8.52
N PRO A 141 13.93 -8.40 7.51
CA PRO A 141 13.50 -9.77 7.71
C PRO A 141 14.40 -10.45 8.77
N LYS A 142 13.80 -11.17 9.72
CA LYS A 142 14.54 -11.79 10.82
C LYS A 142 15.31 -13.04 10.39
N ASP A 143 14.74 -13.77 9.43
CA ASP A 143 15.25 -15.06 8.97
C ASP A 143 15.18 -15.19 7.45
N LYS A 144 15.96 -16.14 6.90
CA LYS A 144 15.93 -16.48 5.47
C LYS A 144 14.56 -16.91 4.96
N PHE A 145 13.68 -17.38 5.86
CA PHE A 145 12.29 -17.72 5.55
C PHE A 145 11.36 -16.51 5.45
N GLU A 146 11.73 -15.36 6.01
CA GLU A 146 11.00 -14.10 5.85
C GLU A 146 11.52 -13.28 4.65
N ALA A 147 12.72 -13.61 4.16
CA ALA A 147 13.34 -12.95 3.02
C ALA A 147 12.88 -13.48 1.64
N GLY A 148 12.06 -14.54 1.58
CA GLY A 148 11.70 -15.23 0.33
C GLY A 148 10.38 -15.98 0.37
#